data_AF-A0A0C2FGN7-F1
#
_entry.id   AF-A0A0C2FGN7-F1
#
_cell.length_a   1.000
_cell.length_b   1.000
_cell.length_c   1.000
_cell.angle_alpha   90.00
_cell.angle_beta   90.00
_cell.angle_gamma   90.00
#
_symmetry.space_group_name_H-M   'P 1'
#
loop_
_entity.id
_entity.type
_entity.pdbx_description
1 polymer ?
#
loop_
_entity_poly.entity_id
_entity_poly.type
_entity_poly.pdbx_seq_one_letter_code
_entity_poly.pdbx_strand_id
1 'polypeptide(L)'
;MEKCAGCSSLVHFRTFMFRLHNDRFPALGGGQLAKTTHVEFAMNIWTSPLTYYGLKNVSDYANNRLYTFANMANGKTLRFACGYKSCAQNMIHISCIYNLMGGYPHSVLYETGNMCRKNKDCTTYEGSTCDQTSRLCVFKGTPPPPDAKNSRFRWRSKHKVP
;
A
#
# COMPACT_ATOMS: atom_id res chain seq x y z
N MET A 1 -0.55 29.20 -13.59
CA MET A 1 -1.25 28.09 -12.89
C MET A 1 -0.97 26.81 -13.66
N GLU A 2 -0.18 25.90 -13.10
CA GLU A 2 0.22 24.67 -13.80
C GLU A 2 -0.96 23.70 -13.90
N LYS A 3 -1.23 23.22 -15.11
CA LYS A 3 -2.14 22.10 -15.34
C LYS A 3 -1.45 20.87 -14.74
N CYS A 4 -2.08 20.22 -13.76
CA CYS A 4 -1.63 18.89 -13.33
C CYS A 4 -1.96 17.89 -14.44
N ALA A 5 -1.12 17.85 -15.47
CA ALA A 5 -1.08 16.74 -16.39
C ALA A 5 -0.57 15.55 -15.59
N GLY A 6 -1.49 14.73 -15.07
CA GLY A 6 -1.18 13.43 -14.53
C GLY A 6 -0.72 12.51 -15.67
N CYS A 7 0.45 12.78 -16.24
CA CYS A 7 1.12 11.92 -17.19
C CYS A 7 2.24 11.23 -16.44
N SER A 8 1.92 10.10 -15.79
CA SER A 8 2.96 9.13 -15.53
C SER A 8 3.25 8.47 -16.89
N SER A 9 4.24 9.00 -17.62
CA SER A 9 4.66 8.48 -18.93
C SER A 9 5.42 7.14 -18.82
N LEU A 10 5.44 6.53 -17.63
CA LEU A 10 5.93 5.17 -17.46
C LEU A 10 4.74 4.23 -17.51
N VAL A 11 4.50 3.70 -18.71
CA VAL A 11 3.59 2.59 -19.07
C VAL A 11 3.85 1.30 -18.25
N HIS A 12 4.76 1.34 -17.28
CA HIS A 12 5.19 0.23 -16.44
C HIS A 12 4.98 0.46 -14.92
N PHE A 13 4.71 1.69 -14.47
CA PHE A 13 4.37 1.97 -13.06
C PHE A 13 2.89 2.33 -12.94
N ARG A 14 2.05 1.34 -12.62
CA ARG A 14 0.64 1.57 -12.26
C ARG A 14 0.59 2.49 -11.03
N THR A 15 0.41 3.78 -11.30
CA THR A 15 0.49 4.87 -10.30
C THR A 15 -0.85 4.97 -9.56
N PHE A 16 -0.85 4.99 -8.22
CA PHE A 16 -2.05 5.15 -7.40
C PHE A 16 -2.48 6.61 -7.37
N MET A 17 -3.08 7.10 -8.45
CA MET A 17 -3.50 8.50 -8.53
C MET A 17 -4.96 8.66 -8.08
N PHE A 18 -5.16 9.41 -7.00
CA PHE A 18 -6.46 9.90 -6.60
C PHE A 18 -6.61 11.35 -7.06
N ARG A 19 -7.56 11.57 -7.97
CA ARG A 19 -7.90 12.89 -8.51
C ARG A 19 -9.36 13.17 -8.18
N LEU A 20 -9.60 14.16 -7.35
CA LEU A 20 -10.95 14.65 -7.07
C LEU A 20 -11.02 16.16 -7.20
N HIS A 21 -12.24 16.64 -7.47
CA HIS A 21 -12.58 18.04 -7.28
C HIS A 21 -12.59 18.35 -5.77
N ASN A 22 -12.14 19.54 -5.39
CA ASN A 22 -12.02 19.98 -4.00
C ASN A 22 -13.37 19.89 -3.28
N ASP A 23 -14.48 20.16 -3.98
CA ASP A 23 -15.83 20.13 -3.43
C ASP A 23 -16.30 18.74 -2.97
N ARG A 24 -15.57 17.67 -3.34
CA ARG A 24 -15.82 16.31 -2.83
C ARG A 24 -15.10 16.02 -1.51
N PHE A 25 -14.18 16.89 -1.10
CA PHE A 25 -13.59 16.81 0.22
C PHE A 25 -14.45 17.58 1.23
N PRO A 26 -14.41 17.21 2.51
CA PRO A 26 -15.09 17.96 3.56
C PRO A 26 -14.68 19.44 3.51
N ALA A 27 -15.64 20.36 3.49
CA ALA A 27 -15.39 21.79 3.45
C ALA A 27 -14.67 22.23 4.73
N LEU A 28 -13.38 22.54 4.64
CA LEU A 28 -12.59 23.05 5.76
C LEU A 28 -11.79 24.29 5.32
N GLY A 29 -11.68 25.26 6.23
CA GLY A 29 -10.89 26.48 6.03
C GLY A 29 -9.45 26.15 5.62
N GLY A 30 -8.95 26.86 4.60
CA GLY A 30 -7.66 26.56 3.96
C GLY A 30 -6.47 26.57 4.92
N GLY A 31 -5.48 25.70 4.64
CA GLY A 31 -4.23 25.59 5.42
C GLY A 31 -3.64 24.18 5.42
N GLN A 32 -2.64 23.94 6.28
CA GLN A 32 -2.03 22.61 6.49
C GLN A 32 -3.05 21.58 7.01
N LEU A 33 -4.07 22.06 7.74
CA LEU A 33 -5.22 21.27 8.17
C LEU A 33 -5.98 20.66 6.99
N ALA A 34 -6.18 21.41 5.91
CA ALA A 34 -6.83 20.91 4.69
C ALA A 34 -6.00 19.81 4.01
N LYS A 35 -4.66 19.95 3.97
CA LYS A 35 -3.78 18.92 3.38
C LYS A 35 -3.88 17.60 4.15
N THR A 36 -3.82 17.63 5.47
CA THR A 36 -3.91 16.41 6.30
C THR A 36 -5.28 15.74 6.11
N THR A 37 -6.38 16.50 6.16
CA THR A 37 -7.73 15.96 5.94
C THR A 37 -7.90 15.35 4.55
N HIS A 38 -7.36 15.98 3.50
CA HIS A 38 -7.45 15.43 2.14
C HIS A 38 -6.68 14.11 2.01
N VAL A 39 -5.52 14.01 2.64
CA VAL A 39 -4.73 12.77 2.68
C VAL A 39 -5.48 11.70 3.46
N GLU A 40 -6.02 12.01 4.65
CA GLU A 40 -6.83 11.07 5.44
C GLU A 40 -8.05 10.56 4.66
N PHE A 41 -8.76 11.46 4.00
CA PHE A 41 -9.90 11.10 3.15
C PHE A 41 -9.49 10.18 1.99
N ALA A 42 -8.38 10.48 1.31
CA ALA A 42 -7.86 9.62 0.25
C ALA A 42 -7.48 8.23 0.78
N MET A 43 -6.85 8.14 1.97
CA MET A 43 -6.51 6.87 2.61
C MET A 43 -7.77 6.06 2.92
N ASN A 44 -8.83 6.69 3.44
CA ASN A 44 -10.11 6.02 3.71
C ASN A 44 -10.76 5.50 2.43
N ILE A 45 -10.66 6.23 1.32
CA ILE A 45 -11.19 5.77 0.04
C ILE A 45 -10.39 4.60 -0.50
N TRP A 46 -9.06 4.62 -0.39
CA TRP A 46 -8.22 3.53 -0.86
C TRP A 46 -8.38 2.25 -0.06
N THR A 47 -8.75 2.33 1.22
CA THR A 47 -9.07 1.18 2.08
C THR A 47 -10.52 0.72 1.96
N SER A 48 -11.45 1.58 1.52
CA SER A 48 -12.89 1.26 1.40
C SER A 48 -13.23 -0.01 0.58
N PRO A 49 -12.47 -0.44 -0.45
CA PRO A 49 -12.77 -1.68 -1.14
C PRO A 49 -12.73 -2.91 -0.23
N LEU A 50 -11.90 -2.88 0.83
CA LEU A 50 -11.89 -3.95 1.85
C LEU A 50 -13.25 -4.04 2.55
N THR A 51 -13.79 -2.92 3.00
CA THR A 51 -15.06 -2.88 3.73
C THR A 51 -16.25 -3.25 2.84
N TYR A 52 -16.22 -2.83 1.57
CA TYR A 52 -17.36 -3.01 0.66
C TYR A 52 -17.37 -4.37 -0.05
N TYR A 53 -16.21 -4.85 -0.52
CA TYR A 53 -16.13 -6.11 -1.28
C TYR A 53 -15.63 -7.29 -0.45
N GLY A 54 -14.94 -7.03 0.67
CA GLY A 54 -14.30 -8.06 1.48
C GLY A 54 -13.13 -8.76 0.76
N LEU A 55 -12.36 -9.51 1.54
CA LEU A 55 -11.39 -10.47 1.01
C LEU A 55 -12.06 -11.86 1.01
N LYS A 56 -12.09 -12.54 -0.14
CA LYS A 56 -12.68 -13.89 -0.24
C LYS A 56 -11.92 -14.92 0.60
N ASN A 57 -10.59 -14.89 0.51
CA ASN A 57 -9.69 -15.53 1.45
C ASN A 57 -8.89 -14.42 2.13
N VAL A 58 -8.60 -14.57 3.43
CA VAL A 58 -8.06 -13.53 4.34
C VAL A 58 -6.89 -12.72 3.74
N SER A 59 -6.14 -13.27 2.80
CA SER A 59 -5.01 -12.60 2.16
C SER A 59 -4.88 -12.79 0.64
N ASP A 60 -5.83 -13.46 -0.02
CA ASP A 60 -5.73 -13.72 -1.48
C ASP A 60 -6.30 -12.56 -2.29
N TYR A 61 -5.45 -11.98 -3.14
CA TYR A 61 -5.86 -10.98 -4.10
C TYR A 61 -6.53 -11.63 -5.32
N ALA A 62 -7.85 -11.82 -5.22
CA ALA A 62 -8.67 -12.39 -6.29
C ALA A 62 -9.49 -11.33 -7.07
N ASN A 63 -9.58 -10.09 -6.58
CA ASN A 63 -10.47 -9.08 -7.14
C ASN A 63 -9.74 -7.77 -7.45
N ASN A 64 -9.75 -7.36 -8.72
CA ASN A 64 -9.14 -6.13 -9.19
C ASN A 64 -9.68 -4.85 -8.52
N ARG A 65 -10.88 -4.91 -7.92
CA ARG A 65 -11.44 -3.80 -7.15
C ARG A 65 -10.67 -3.54 -5.85
N LEU A 66 -9.93 -4.52 -5.34
CA LEU A 66 -9.10 -4.40 -4.14
C LEU A 66 -7.70 -3.86 -4.43
N TYR A 67 -7.41 -3.45 -5.67
CA TYR A 67 -6.05 -3.09 -6.10
C TYR A 67 -5.42 -2.00 -5.22
N THR A 68 -6.15 -0.95 -4.84
CA THR A 68 -5.63 0.11 -3.97
C THR A 68 -5.24 -0.44 -2.59
N PHE A 69 -6.15 -1.19 -1.97
CA PHE A 69 -5.91 -1.83 -0.68
C PHE A 69 -4.76 -2.84 -0.74
N ALA A 70 -4.69 -3.66 -1.80
CA ALA A 70 -3.67 -4.68 -2.00
C ALA A 70 -2.24 -4.12 -1.94
N ASN A 71 -2.03 -2.92 -2.49
CA ASN A 71 -0.71 -2.29 -2.48
C ASN A 71 -0.37 -1.66 -1.12
N MET A 72 -1.37 -1.19 -0.39
CA MET A 72 -1.22 -0.70 0.98
C MET A 72 -0.93 -1.83 1.97
N ALA A 73 -1.62 -2.96 1.84
CA ALA A 73 -1.59 -4.08 2.79
C ALA A 73 -0.53 -5.15 2.46
N ASN A 74 0.25 -4.98 1.40
CA ASN A 74 1.28 -5.95 1.02
C ASN A 74 2.37 -6.05 2.10
N GLY A 75 2.43 -7.16 2.82
CA GLY A 75 3.34 -7.39 3.94
C GLY A 75 4.82 -7.46 3.55
N LYS A 76 5.14 -7.54 2.25
CA LYS A 76 6.51 -7.45 1.72
C LYS A 76 6.92 -6.02 1.39
N THR A 77 5.99 -5.07 1.31
CA THR A 77 6.33 -3.67 0.99
C THR A 77 7.16 -3.04 2.11
N LEU A 78 8.30 -2.46 1.76
CA LEU A 78 9.25 -1.88 2.72
C LEU A 78 9.31 -0.36 2.67
N ARG A 79 8.97 0.22 1.51
CA ARG A 79 9.05 1.66 1.28
C ARG A 79 7.86 2.11 0.45
N PHE A 80 7.33 3.26 0.84
CA PHE A 80 6.33 3.97 0.07
C PHE A 80 6.61 5.46 0.14
N ALA A 81 6.14 6.19 -0.87
CA ALA A 81 6.23 7.64 -0.92
C ALA A 81 4.93 8.20 -1.51
N CYS A 82 4.47 9.34 -1.00
CA CYS A 82 3.26 9.97 -1.47
C CYS A 82 3.51 11.44 -1.85
N GLY A 83 2.84 11.91 -2.90
CA GLY A 83 2.84 13.27 -3.37
C GLY A 83 1.44 13.88 -3.28
N TYR A 84 1.37 15.16 -2.92
CA TYR A 84 0.16 15.97 -2.87
C TYR A 84 0.36 17.23 -3.70
N LYS A 85 -0.57 17.54 -4.60
CA LYS A 85 -0.58 18.79 -5.36
C LYS A 85 -2.01 19.28 -5.52
N SER A 86 -2.23 20.55 -5.17
CA SER A 86 -3.42 21.29 -5.58
C SER A 86 -3.21 21.85 -6.98
N CYS A 87 -4.21 21.68 -7.83
CA CYS A 87 -4.18 21.87 -9.27
C CYS A 87 -5.22 22.90 -9.69
N ALA A 88 -5.02 23.49 -10.88
CA ALA A 88 -6.01 24.38 -11.48
C ALA A 88 -7.39 23.68 -11.59
N GLN A 89 -8.47 24.48 -11.67
CA GLN A 89 -9.85 24.00 -11.68
C GLN A 89 -10.26 23.30 -10.38
N ASN A 90 -9.75 23.77 -9.24
CA ASN A 90 -10.18 23.30 -7.92
C ASN A 90 -10.03 21.76 -7.79
N MET A 91 -8.91 21.22 -8.26
CA MET A 91 -8.64 19.78 -8.24
C MET A 91 -7.46 19.45 -7.34
N ILE A 92 -7.54 18.30 -6.69
CA ILE A 92 -6.48 17.80 -5.81
C ILE A 92 -6.01 16.45 -6.32
N HIS A 93 -4.69 16.34 -6.47
CA HIS A 93 -4.02 15.12 -6.85
C HIS A 93 -3.22 14.59 -5.66
N ILE A 94 -3.53 13.37 -5.26
CA ILE A 94 -2.81 12.61 -4.24
C ILE A 94 -2.35 11.32 -4.88
N SER A 95 -1.06 11.02 -4.81
CA SER A 95 -0.53 9.79 -5.38
C SER A 95 0.48 9.15 -4.46
N CYS A 96 0.37 7.84 -4.27
CA CYS A 96 1.38 7.05 -3.57
C CYS A 96 2.07 6.06 -4.53
N ILE A 97 3.34 5.79 -4.26
CA ILE A 97 4.16 4.79 -4.94
C ILE A 97 4.75 3.85 -3.91
N TYR A 98 4.89 2.57 -4.27
CA TYR A 98 5.38 1.51 -3.39
C TYR A 98 6.56 0.82 -4.07
N ASN A 99 7.55 0.41 -3.28
CA ASN A 99 8.71 -0.31 -3.83
C ASN A 99 8.36 -1.72 -4.30
N LEU A 100 7.30 -2.32 -3.75
CA LEU A 100 6.77 -3.62 -4.15
C LEU A 100 5.25 -3.52 -4.30
N MET A 101 4.73 -4.02 -5.42
CA MET A 101 3.29 -4.02 -5.69
C MET A 101 2.66 -5.32 -5.18
N GLY A 102 1.54 -5.18 -4.44
CA GLY A 102 0.73 -6.29 -3.96
C GLY A 102 -0.36 -6.73 -4.93
N GLY A 103 -0.80 -5.84 -5.84
CA GLY A 103 -1.95 -6.06 -6.72
C GLY A 103 -1.71 -7.00 -7.92
N TYR A 104 -0.87 -8.02 -7.78
CA TYR A 104 -0.73 -9.09 -8.77
C TYR A 104 -1.83 -10.13 -8.57
N PRO A 105 -2.63 -10.50 -9.60
CA PRO A 105 -3.66 -11.53 -9.47
C PRO A 105 -3.14 -12.81 -8.80
N HIS A 106 -3.89 -13.33 -7.83
CA HIS A 106 -3.56 -14.53 -7.04
C HIS A 106 -2.30 -14.40 -6.18
N SER A 107 -1.87 -13.18 -5.88
CA SER A 107 -0.85 -12.94 -4.86
C SER A 107 -1.47 -13.05 -3.47
N VAL A 108 -0.70 -13.61 -2.54
CA VAL A 108 -1.01 -13.49 -1.12
C VAL A 108 -0.44 -12.17 -0.62
N LEU A 109 -1.31 -11.27 -0.16
CA LEU A 109 -0.95 -9.92 0.30
C LEU A 109 -0.13 -9.96 1.60
N TYR A 110 -0.50 -10.84 2.53
CA TYR A 110 0.17 -11.05 3.80
C TYR A 110 -0.08 -12.47 4.29
N GLU A 111 0.81 -12.98 5.14
CA GLU A 111 0.62 -14.30 5.76
C GLU A 111 -0.34 -14.17 6.94
N THR A 112 -1.32 -15.07 7.02
CA THR A 112 -2.17 -15.15 8.21
C THR A 112 -1.36 -15.74 9.35
N GLY A 113 -1.30 -15.03 10.46
CA GLY A 113 -0.53 -15.45 11.62
C GLY A 113 -0.63 -14.47 12.77
N ASN A 114 0.12 -14.75 13.83
CA ASN A 114 0.21 -13.86 14.96
C ASN A 114 1.14 -12.69 14.63
N MET A 115 0.79 -11.50 15.16
CA MET A 115 1.67 -10.34 15.15
C MET A 115 3.03 -10.66 15.81
N CYS A 116 4.10 -9.98 15.39
CA CYS A 116 5.42 -10.27 15.91
C CYS A 116 5.52 -9.93 17.42
N ARG A 117 6.23 -10.78 18.17
CA ARG A 117 6.54 -10.54 19.59
C ARG A 117 8.03 -10.40 19.81
N LYS A 118 8.85 -11.09 19.03
CA LYS A 118 10.31 -11.07 19.09
C LYS A 118 10.87 -10.84 17.69
N ASN A 119 12.11 -10.35 17.59
CA ASN A 119 12.79 -10.14 16.31
C ASN A 119 12.82 -11.41 15.43
N LYS A 120 12.90 -12.59 16.06
CA LYS A 120 12.91 -13.89 15.36
C LYS A 120 11.61 -14.22 14.64
N ASP A 121 10.49 -13.56 14.98
CA ASP A 121 9.21 -13.77 14.30
C ASP A 121 9.18 -13.08 12.93
N CYS A 122 10.03 -12.07 12.73
CA CYS A 122 10.16 -11.34 11.47
C CYS A 122 11.08 -12.06 10.50
N THR A 123 10.52 -13.00 9.73
CA THR A 123 11.29 -13.89 8.85
C THR A 123 11.33 -13.46 7.39
N THR A 124 10.47 -12.52 6.97
CA THR A 124 10.37 -12.06 5.57
C THR A 124 11.67 -11.46 5.04
N TYR A 125 12.35 -10.65 5.85
CA TYR A 125 13.63 -10.04 5.52
C TYR A 125 14.62 -10.35 6.64
N GLU A 126 15.76 -10.94 6.29
CA GLU A 126 16.80 -11.28 7.26
C GLU A 126 17.32 -10.03 7.99
N GLY A 127 17.54 -10.14 9.30
CA GLY A 127 17.94 -9.00 10.14
C GLY A 127 16.81 -8.04 10.50
N SER A 128 15.54 -8.38 10.23
CA SER A 128 14.40 -7.59 10.68
C SER A 128 14.21 -7.63 12.19
N THR A 129 13.73 -6.53 12.75
CA THR A 129 13.36 -6.41 14.17
C THR A 129 11.86 -6.26 14.32
N CYS A 130 11.32 -6.72 15.45
CA CYS A 130 9.92 -6.53 15.77
C CYS A 130 9.76 -5.26 16.60
N ASP A 131 9.03 -4.27 16.09
CA ASP A 131 8.64 -3.10 16.87
C ASP A 131 7.56 -3.48 17.89
N GLN A 132 7.84 -3.24 19.17
CA GLN A 132 6.95 -3.71 20.24
C GLN A 132 5.67 -2.87 20.36
N THR A 133 5.70 -1.63 19.86
CA THR A 133 4.57 -0.70 19.93
C THR A 133 3.55 -1.01 18.84
N SER A 134 3.99 -1.02 17.58
CA SER A 134 3.12 -1.29 16.42
C SER A 134 2.90 -2.77 16.15
N ARG A 135 3.75 -3.65 16.72
CA ARG A 135 3.80 -5.10 16.44
C ARG A 135 4.11 -5.40 14.96
N LEU A 136 4.75 -4.45 14.28
CA LEU A 136 5.19 -4.56 12.89
C LEU A 136 6.68 -4.93 12.80
N CYS A 137 7.02 -5.65 11.73
CA CYS A 137 8.40 -5.95 11.39
C CYS A 137 9.05 -4.75 10.71
N VAL A 138 10.22 -4.35 11.21
CA VAL A 138 11.01 -3.22 10.71
C VAL A 138 12.32 -3.75 10.13
N PHE A 139 12.55 -3.43 8.86
CA PHE A 139 13.79 -3.73 8.16
C PHE A 139 14.57 -2.44 7.89
N LYS A 140 15.85 -2.42 8.27
CA LYS A 140 16.73 -1.24 8.12
C LYS A 140 17.73 -1.33 6.95
N GLY A 141 17.76 -2.45 6.24
CA GLY A 141 18.66 -2.65 5.12
C GLY A 141 18.19 -1.99 3.82
N THR A 142 18.95 -2.21 2.76
CA THR A 142 18.54 -1.84 1.40
C THR A 142 17.47 -2.82 0.92
N PRO A 143 16.26 -2.35 0.53
CA PRO A 143 15.24 -3.23 -0.03
C PRO A 143 15.79 -3.96 -1.25
N PRO A 144 15.51 -5.26 -1.39
CA PRO A 144 15.88 -5.95 -2.62
C PRO A 144 15.14 -5.32 -3.81
N PRO A 145 15.73 -5.41 -5.02
CA PRO A 145 15.04 -4.97 -6.23
C PRO A 145 13.70 -5.71 -6.39
N PRO A 146 12.74 -5.15 -7.15
CA PRO A 146 11.47 -5.79 -7.44
C PRO A 146 11.69 -7.07 -8.27
N ASP A 147 11.98 -8.19 -7.60
CA ASP A 147 12.24 -9.45 -8.28
C ASP A 147 10.93 -10.06 -8.77
N ALA A 148 10.72 -10.08 -10.08
CA ALA A 148 9.64 -10.82 -10.73
C ALA A 148 9.69 -12.33 -10.45
N LYS A 149 10.80 -12.83 -9.89
CA LYS A 149 11.01 -14.24 -9.50
C LYS A 149 10.70 -14.55 -8.04
N ASN A 150 10.56 -13.54 -7.17
CA ASN A 150 10.30 -13.73 -5.73
C ASN A 150 8.86 -13.34 -5.33
N SER A 151 8.01 -13.06 -6.32
CA SER A 151 6.55 -12.98 -6.20
C SER A 151 5.92 -14.36 -5.96
N ARG A 152 6.64 -15.46 -6.22
CA ARG A 152 6.27 -16.78 -5.73
C ARG A 152 6.68 -16.88 -4.27
N PHE A 153 5.69 -17.01 -3.38
CA PHE A 153 5.90 -17.57 -2.05
C PHE A 153 6.75 -18.84 -2.18
N ARG A 154 8.04 -18.76 -1.82
CA ARG A 154 8.81 -19.97 -1.61
C ARG A 154 8.34 -20.53 -0.29
N TRP A 155 7.30 -21.36 -0.36
CA TRP A 155 6.85 -22.24 0.71
C TRP A 155 8.07 -22.95 1.30
N ARG A 156 8.59 -22.48 2.43
CA ARG A 156 9.17 -23.39 3.41
C ARG A 156 8.00 -23.88 4.24
N SER A 157 7.31 -24.89 3.72
CA SER A 157 6.45 -25.74 4.54
C SER A 157 7.32 -26.34 5.63
N LYS A 158 7.43 -25.67 6.79
CA LYS A 158 7.90 -26.28 8.02
C LYS A 158 6.76 -27.08 8.65
N HIS A 159 6.16 -27.98 7.87
CA HIS A 159 5.38 -29.10 8.37
C HIS A 159 5.64 -30.27 7.44
N LYS A 160 6.58 -31.11 7.86
CA LYS A 160 6.71 -32.48 7.40
C LYS A 160 5.48 -33.20 7.99
N VAL A 161 4.43 -33.34 7.18
CA VAL A 161 3.33 -34.25 7.51
C VAL A 161 3.84 -35.66 7.18
N PRO A 162 3.66 -36.64 8.07
CA PRO A 162 4.26 -37.99 7.97
C PRO A 162 3.97 -38.70 6.66
#